data_AF-A0A4Q3VPE1-F1
#
_entry.id   AF-A0A4Q3VPE1-F1
#
_cell.length_a   1.000
_cell.length_b   1.000
_cell.length_c   1.000
_cell.angle_alpha   90.00
_cell.angle_beta   90.00
_cell.angle_gamma   90.00
#
_symmetry.space_group_name_H-M   'P 1'
#
loop_
_entity.id
_entity.type
_entity.pdbx_description
1 polymer ?
#
loop_
_entity_poly.entity_id
_entity_poly.type
_entity_poly.pdbx_seq_one_letter_code
_entity_poly.pdbx_strand_id
1 'polypeptide(L)'
;MRGGVINAYQNPAELGELKMKVDVNLLSTSFTVSGNRVGFNDLFGNDYFDQVLLAGSQPVNMKINGVIIGPAVVFRIKDWGFGISSKVNVQANIINADPVLARAVTSTEIDNIMITPVNFSQNQRLSATTWGEISLGAGHKIFETETHRINAGISLNLLFPGSYANIGISALNGTISNNAGNLRLNDASGNLNFAYSGPLSRTFESGSFAKNLFADLDGFSADIGFDYQYKQNGAYFVKAGLALKNLGSMKFSSDNNYETNYTLSVSDPNPNGGLDLNQFDGVESVEEAEDILLASGYLDQNEPTRSNFRVRLPALMNLYADLRIIERFHTTVFLQHKLQQDSDNDQVVSQNNFTLTPRYVTGFFEAYLPVSFSEYSNTAIG
;
A
#
# COMPACT_ATOMS: atom_id res chain seq x y z
N MET A 1 -19.35 -19.48 4.45
CA MET A 1 -18.34 -18.56 5.02
C MET A 1 -18.23 -18.83 6.52
N ARG A 2 -17.01 -19.07 7.03
CA ARG A 2 -16.74 -19.08 8.47
C ARG A 2 -16.70 -17.62 8.94
N GLY A 3 -17.73 -17.09 9.58
CA GLY A 3 -17.58 -15.83 10.33
C GLY A 3 -16.45 -15.98 11.36
N GLY A 4 -15.68 -14.92 11.61
CA GLY A 4 -14.50 -14.99 12.47
C GLY A 4 -13.60 -13.76 12.33
N VAL A 5 -12.46 -13.77 13.02
CA VAL A 5 -11.52 -12.62 13.09
C VAL A 5 -11.14 -12.11 11.69
N ILE A 6 -10.80 -13.02 10.76
CA ILE A 6 -10.32 -12.66 9.42
C ILE A 6 -11.41 -12.02 8.56
N ASN A 7 -12.67 -12.47 8.68
CA ASN A 7 -13.77 -11.90 7.91
C ASN A 7 -14.25 -10.56 8.49
N ALA A 8 -14.22 -10.41 9.82
CA ALA A 8 -14.46 -9.14 10.49
C ALA A 8 -13.47 -8.05 10.04
N TYR A 9 -12.24 -8.43 9.67
CA TYR A 9 -11.28 -7.50 9.06
C TYR A 9 -11.74 -7.00 7.69
N GLN A 10 -12.36 -7.84 6.86
CA GLN A 10 -12.79 -7.43 5.52
C GLN A 10 -14.09 -6.62 5.54
N ASN A 11 -14.98 -6.95 6.47
CA ASN A 11 -16.24 -6.25 6.68
C ASN A 11 -16.65 -6.38 8.17
N PRO A 12 -16.77 -5.28 8.93
CA PRO A 12 -17.14 -5.36 10.34
C PRO A 12 -18.55 -5.94 10.60
N ALA A 13 -19.45 -5.94 9.61
CA ALA A 13 -20.77 -6.56 9.73
C ALA A 13 -20.70 -8.07 9.98
N GLU A 14 -19.61 -8.72 9.57
CA GLU A 14 -19.34 -10.14 9.78
C GLU A 14 -19.27 -10.54 11.27
N LEU A 15 -19.04 -9.57 12.17
CA LEU A 15 -19.13 -9.79 13.62
C LEU A 15 -20.56 -10.15 14.05
N GLY A 16 -21.60 -9.65 13.35
CA GLY A 16 -22.99 -10.06 13.58
C GLY A 16 -23.27 -11.53 13.24
N GLU A 17 -22.35 -12.20 12.55
CA GLU A 17 -22.50 -13.56 12.03
C GLU A 17 -21.66 -14.63 12.74
N LEU A 18 -21.01 -14.29 13.85
CA LEU A 18 -20.16 -15.23 14.57
C LEU A 18 -20.92 -16.53 14.88
N LYS A 19 -20.43 -17.65 14.31
CA LYS A 19 -21.01 -18.98 14.56
C LYS A 19 -20.62 -19.49 15.94
N MET A 20 -19.37 -19.28 16.31
CA MET A 20 -18.82 -19.62 17.62
C MET A 20 -19.07 -18.49 18.62
N LYS A 21 -19.10 -18.83 19.91
CA LYS A 21 -19.22 -17.82 20.99
C LYS A 21 -17.96 -16.96 21.10
N VAL A 22 -16.80 -17.56 20.83
CA VAL A 22 -15.48 -16.94 20.87
C VAL A 22 -14.65 -17.53 19.73
N ASP A 23 -13.90 -16.69 19.04
CA ASP A 23 -12.90 -17.05 18.04
C ASP A 23 -11.64 -16.22 18.30
N VAL A 24 -10.46 -16.84 18.22
CA VAL A 24 -9.18 -16.28 18.62
C VAL A 24 -8.18 -16.49 17.48
N ASN A 25 -7.50 -15.41 17.09
CA ASN A 25 -6.31 -15.46 16.26
C ASN A 25 -5.10 -15.11 17.12
N LEU A 26 -4.06 -15.94 17.10
CA LEU A 26 -2.81 -15.65 17.80
C LEU A 26 -1.84 -14.87 16.92
N LEU A 27 -1.65 -15.34 15.69
CA LEU A 27 -0.75 -14.74 14.72
C LEU A 27 -1.20 -15.16 13.31
N SER A 28 -1.32 -14.17 12.43
CA SER A 28 -1.52 -14.37 11.00
C SER A 28 -0.63 -13.40 10.25
N THR A 29 -0.02 -13.83 9.15
CA THR A 29 0.85 -13.00 8.31
C THR A 29 0.40 -13.08 6.87
N SER A 30 0.41 -11.95 6.17
CA SER A 30 0.15 -11.86 4.75
C SER A 30 1.21 -10.98 4.10
N PHE A 31 1.73 -11.41 2.96
CA PHE A 31 2.69 -10.66 2.17
C PHE A 31 2.25 -10.69 0.71
N THR A 32 2.28 -9.54 0.05
CA THR A 32 1.87 -9.40 -1.35
C THR A 32 2.86 -8.49 -2.06
N VAL A 33 3.33 -8.96 -3.21
CA VAL A 33 4.09 -8.16 -4.16
C VAL A 33 3.29 -8.09 -5.46
N SER A 34 3.07 -6.91 -5.98
CA SER A 34 2.44 -6.68 -7.27
C SER A 34 3.23 -5.64 -8.05
N GLY A 35 3.21 -5.76 -9.38
CA GLY A 35 3.86 -4.80 -10.25
C GLY A 35 3.66 -5.14 -11.72
N ASN A 36 4.00 -4.19 -12.59
CA ASN A 36 3.79 -4.31 -14.03
C ASN A 36 5.04 -4.75 -14.80
N ARG A 37 6.18 -4.95 -14.12
CA ARG A 37 7.47 -5.28 -14.74
C ARG A 37 8.01 -6.66 -14.39
N VAL A 38 7.91 -7.08 -13.13
CA VAL A 38 8.48 -8.35 -12.66
C VAL A 38 7.41 -9.43 -12.69
N GLY A 39 7.61 -10.46 -13.51
CA GLY A 39 6.79 -11.66 -13.58
C GLY A 39 7.30 -12.77 -12.65
N PHE A 40 6.49 -13.82 -12.47
CA PHE A 40 6.87 -14.97 -11.63
C PHE A 40 8.13 -15.70 -12.15
N ASN A 41 8.30 -15.79 -13.47
CA ASN A 41 9.46 -16.46 -14.07
C ASN A 41 10.77 -15.68 -13.82
N ASP A 42 10.68 -14.36 -13.71
CA ASP A 42 11.85 -13.50 -13.52
C ASP A 42 12.42 -13.64 -12.10
N LEU A 43 11.62 -14.10 -11.13
CA LEU A 43 12.07 -14.39 -9.76
C LEU A 43 13.02 -15.58 -9.65
N PHE A 44 13.05 -16.44 -10.67
CA PHE A 44 13.93 -17.62 -10.75
C PHE A 44 14.97 -17.50 -11.86
N GLY A 45 15.03 -16.35 -12.52
CA GLY A 45 16.03 -16.03 -13.54
C GLY A 45 17.40 -15.72 -12.93
N ASN A 46 18.41 -15.63 -13.79
CA ASN A 46 19.76 -15.20 -13.40
C ASN A 46 19.96 -13.69 -13.52
N ASP A 47 18.95 -12.95 -13.97
CA ASP A 47 19.01 -11.50 -14.16
C ASP A 47 18.89 -10.78 -12.81
N TYR A 48 19.59 -9.67 -12.65
CA TYR A 48 19.47 -8.84 -11.45
C TYR A 48 18.09 -8.17 -11.41
N PHE A 49 17.48 -8.16 -10.23
CA PHE A 49 16.09 -7.72 -10.04
C PHE A 49 15.83 -6.27 -10.48
N ASP A 50 16.78 -5.38 -10.26
CA ASP A 50 16.79 -3.98 -10.69
C ASP A 50 16.78 -3.85 -12.22
N GLN A 51 17.55 -4.68 -12.93
CA GLN A 51 17.59 -4.68 -14.40
C GLN A 51 16.23 -5.09 -14.99
N VAL A 52 15.58 -6.11 -14.42
CA VAL A 52 14.24 -6.54 -14.84
C VAL A 52 13.20 -5.47 -14.51
N LEU A 53 13.25 -4.92 -13.29
CA LEU A 53 12.30 -3.91 -12.82
C LEU A 53 12.35 -2.64 -13.67
N LEU A 54 13.55 -2.21 -14.06
CA LEU A 54 13.76 -0.97 -14.80
C LEU A 54 13.83 -1.18 -16.33
N ALA A 55 13.51 -2.36 -16.84
CA ALA A 55 13.59 -2.66 -18.27
C ALA A 55 12.59 -1.83 -19.11
N GLY A 56 13.03 -1.40 -20.30
CA GLY A 56 12.19 -0.70 -21.28
C GLY A 56 11.87 0.77 -20.92
N SER A 57 10.75 1.28 -21.46
CA SER A 57 10.40 2.71 -21.45
C SER A 57 9.06 3.07 -20.82
N GLN A 58 8.27 2.08 -20.37
CA GLN A 58 6.98 2.34 -19.73
C GLN A 58 7.13 2.66 -18.24
N PRO A 59 6.22 3.45 -17.63
CA PRO A 59 6.28 3.73 -16.20
C PRO A 59 6.28 2.45 -15.36
N VAL A 60 7.14 2.41 -14.35
CA VAL A 60 7.28 1.29 -13.41
C VAL A 60 6.31 1.51 -12.26
N ASN A 61 5.48 0.50 -12.00
CA ASN A 61 4.61 0.42 -10.84
C ASN A 61 4.94 -0.85 -10.08
N MET A 62 5.24 -0.71 -8.79
CA MET A 62 5.51 -1.81 -7.88
C MET A 62 4.91 -1.52 -6.52
N LYS A 63 4.37 -2.55 -5.88
CA LYS A 63 3.80 -2.48 -4.56
C LYS A 63 4.19 -3.72 -3.77
N ILE A 64 4.66 -3.47 -2.56
CA ILE A 64 4.92 -4.46 -1.53
C ILE A 64 4.01 -4.12 -0.36
N ASN A 65 3.23 -5.10 0.09
CA ASN A 65 2.32 -4.97 1.22
C ASN A 65 2.47 -6.17 2.15
N GLY A 66 2.92 -5.91 3.36
CA GLY A 66 3.01 -6.86 4.46
C GLY A 66 2.00 -6.51 5.56
N VAL A 67 1.30 -7.52 6.05
CA VAL A 67 0.39 -7.40 7.19
C VAL A 67 0.67 -8.50 8.18
N ILE A 68 0.89 -8.14 9.44
CA ILE A 68 1.02 -9.07 10.56
C ILE A 68 -0.14 -8.79 11.50
N ILE A 69 -1.09 -9.72 11.60
CA ILE A 69 -2.18 -9.68 12.55
C ILE A 69 -1.74 -10.45 13.78
N GLY A 70 -1.58 -9.74 14.90
CA GLY A 70 -1.22 -10.33 16.17
C GLY A 70 -2.42 -10.95 16.89
N PRO A 71 -2.39 -10.96 18.23
CA PRO A 71 -3.51 -11.41 19.03
C PRO A 71 -4.79 -10.65 18.67
N ALA A 72 -5.84 -11.42 18.43
CA ALA A 72 -7.17 -10.91 18.20
C ALA A 72 -8.20 -11.88 18.77
N VAL A 73 -9.28 -11.34 19.32
CA VAL A 73 -10.40 -12.13 19.82
C VAL A 73 -11.69 -11.47 19.37
N VAL A 74 -12.60 -12.30 18.87
CA VAL A 74 -13.98 -11.91 18.61
C VAL A 74 -14.90 -12.78 19.45
N PHE A 75 -15.94 -12.19 20.00
CA PHE A 75 -16.91 -12.91 20.82
C PHE A 75 -18.32 -12.41 20.56
N ARG A 76 -19.30 -13.31 20.78
CA ARG A 76 -20.71 -13.05 20.52
C ARG A 76 -21.53 -13.02 21.80
N ILE A 77 -22.33 -11.98 21.95
CA ILE A 77 -23.35 -11.83 23.00
C ILE A 77 -24.70 -11.57 22.33
N LYS A 78 -25.59 -12.57 22.37
CA LYS A 78 -26.89 -12.54 21.66
C LYS A 78 -26.67 -12.23 20.16
N ASP A 79 -27.34 -11.19 19.66
CA ASP A 79 -27.28 -10.72 18.28
C ASP A 79 -26.14 -9.71 18.03
N TRP A 80 -25.26 -9.49 19.01
CA TRP A 80 -24.07 -8.67 18.89
C TRP A 80 -22.81 -9.52 18.82
N GLY A 81 -21.88 -9.16 17.94
CA GLY A 81 -20.50 -9.61 17.97
C GLY A 81 -19.58 -8.44 18.24
N PHE A 82 -18.54 -8.67 19.03
CA PHE A 82 -17.52 -7.70 19.36
C PHE A 82 -16.15 -8.27 19.01
N GLY A 83 -15.21 -7.41 18.65
CA GLY A 83 -13.86 -7.78 18.29
C GLY A 83 -12.82 -6.82 18.82
N ILE A 84 -11.67 -7.35 19.23
CA ILE A 84 -10.44 -6.58 19.40
C ILE A 84 -9.33 -7.28 18.63
N SER A 85 -8.54 -6.51 17.89
CA SER A 85 -7.39 -7.04 17.13
C SER A 85 -6.22 -6.10 17.15
N SER A 86 -5.02 -6.67 17.09
CA SER A 86 -3.77 -5.93 16.87
C SER A 86 -3.22 -6.27 15.49
N LYS A 87 -2.67 -5.27 14.79
CA LYS A 87 -2.12 -5.43 13.45
C LYS A 87 -0.93 -4.50 13.24
N VAL A 88 0.06 -4.98 12.49
CA VAL A 88 1.15 -4.18 11.94
C VAL A 88 1.03 -4.20 10.43
N ASN A 89 1.12 -3.04 9.81
CA ASN A 89 1.13 -2.89 8.36
C ASN A 89 2.49 -2.35 7.93
N VAL A 90 3.01 -2.89 6.84
CA VAL A 90 4.26 -2.48 6.19
C VAL A 90 3.96 -2.34 4.71
N GLN A 91 4.22 -1.18 4.12
CA GLN A 91 4.05 -0.95 2.70
C GLN A 91 5.27 -0.27 2.11
N ALA A 92 5.62 -0.65 0.89
CA ALA A 92 6.57 0.05 0.04
C ALA A 92 6.02 0.09 -1.38
N ASN A 93 6.10 1.24 -2.05
CA ASN A 93 5.47 1.46 -3.34
C ASN A 93 6.35 2.30 -4.24
N ILE A 94 6.39 1.94 -5.52
CA ILE A 94 6.90 2.71 -6.64
C ILE A 94 5.70 2.97 -7.55
N ILE A 95 5.36 4.22 -7.80
CA ILE A 95 4.21 4.63 -8.60
C ILE A 95 4.69 5.51 -9.75
N ASN A 96 4.35 5.09 -10.97
CA ASN A 96 4.67 5.78 -12.22
C ASN A 96 6.13 6.20 -12.36
N ALA A 97 7.08 5.44 -11.81
CA ALA A 97 8.49 5.80 -11.92
C ALA A 97 8.99 5.68 -13.36
N ASP A 98 9.69 6.69 -13.84
CA ASP A 98 10.36 6.68 -15.12
C ASP A 98 11.53 5.71 -15.07
N PRO A 99 11.52 4.63 -15.88
CA PRO A 99 12.63 3.71 -15.90
C PRO A 99 13.93 4.36 -16.41
N VAL A 100 13.89 5.43 -17.21
CA VAL A 100 15.09 6.14 -17.66
C VAL A 100 15.73 6.92 -16.52
N LEU A 101 14.95 7.79 -15.85
CA LEU A 101 15.43 8.52 -14.67
C LEU A 101 15.90 7.56 -13.57
N ALA A 102 15.12 6.50 -13.29
CA ALA A 102 15.45 5.53 -12.27
C ALA A 102 16.79 4.83 -12.54
N ARG A 103 17.05 4.38 -13.78
CA ARG A 103 18.36 3.82 -14.14
C ARG A 103 19.49 4.84 -13.99
N ALA A 104 19.19 6.10 -14.28
CA ALA A 104 20.21 7.15 -14.26
C ALA A 104 20.68 7.49 -12.85
N VAL A 105 19.78 7.44 -11.87
CA VAL A 105 20.11 7.70 -10.45
C VAL A 105 20.64 6.46 -9.72
N THR A 106 20.36 5.25 -10.22
CA THR A 106 20.90 4.00 -9.65
C THR A 106 22.12 3.46 -10.39
N SER A 107 22.67 4.23 -11.35
CA SER A 107 23.81 3.83 -12.19
C SER A 107 23.67 2.46 -12.86
N THR A 108 22.43 2.00 -13.14
CA THR A 108 22.20 0.78 -13.93
C THR A 108 22.39 1.08 -15.41
N GLU A 109 23.02 0.17 -16.16
CA GLU A 109 23.48 0.36 -17.55
C GLU A 109 22.59 1.30 -18.39
N ILE A 110 23.09 2.51 -18.65
CA ILE A 110 22.57 3.41 -19.69
C ILE A 110 23.59 3.40 -20.82
N ASP A 111 23.13 3.09 -22.04
CA ASP A 111 23.98 3.06 -23.24
C ASP A 111 24.87 4.31 -23.36
N ASN A 112 26.11 4.09 -23.79
CA ASN A 112 27.23 4.97 -23.47
C ASN A 112 27.29 6.34 -24.16
N ILE A 113 26.40 6.68 -25.09
CA ILE A 113 26.31 8.04 -25.65
C ILE A 113 24.86 8.30 -26.08
N MET A 114 24.05 8.85 -25.17
CA MET A 114 22.64 9.18 -25.44
C MET A 114 22.24 10.49 -24.74
N ILE A 115 21.55 11.37 -25.47
CA ILE A 115 20.71 12.42 -24.90
C ILE A 115 19.28 11.88 -24.90
N THR A 116 18.69 11.75 -23.72
CA THR A 116 17.33 11.20 -23.57
C THR A 116 16.43 12.23 -22.91
N PRO A 117 15.32 12.63 -23.55
CA PRO A 117 14.36 13.54 -22.92
C PRO A 117 13.65 12.82 -21.77
N VAL A 118 13.42 13.55 -20.69
CA VAL A 118 12.61 13.14 -19.55
C VAL A 118 11.43 14.10 -19.49
N ASN A 119 10.21 13.58 -19.64
CA ASN A 119 9.00 14.40 -19.65
C ASN A 119 7.86 13.66 -18.95
N PHE A 120 7.60 14.06 -17.72
CA PHE A 120 6.60 13.47 -16.84
C PHE A 120 5.70 14.57 -16.28
N SER A 121 4.50 14.65 -16.83
CA SER A 121 3.46 15.55 -16.32
C SER A 121 2.80 15.03 -15.03
N GLN A 122 2.87 13.72 -14.78
CA GLN A 122 2.29 13.08 -13.60
C GLN A 122 3.31 12.98 -12.47
N ASN A 123 2.80 12.84 -11.23
CA ASN A 123 3.66 12.61 -10.07
C ASN A 123 4.19 11.17 -10.08
N GLN A 124 5.52 11.05 -10.07
CA GLN A 124 6.24 9.81 -9.80
C GLN A 124 6.49 9.73 -8.30
N ARG A 125 6.40 8.55 -7.72
CA ARG A 125 6.42 8.43 -6.26
C ARG A 125 7.10 7.16 -5.78
N LEU A 126 8.11 7.31 -4.94
CA LEU A 126 8.65 6.25 -4.09
C LEU A 126 8.15 6.50 -2.67
N SER A 127 7.52 5.51 -2.06
CA SER A 127 7.02 5.63 -0.69
C SER A 127 7.20 4.36 0.12
N ALA A 128 7.46 4.50 1.40
CA ALA A 128 7.44 3.42 2.37
C ALA A 128 6.73 3.87 3.64
N THR A 129 5.94 2.99 4.25
CA THR A 129 5.16 3.32 5.44
C THR A 129 4.98 2.10 6.32
N THR A 130 5.17 2.28 7.63
CA THR A 130 4.82 1.29 8.65
C THR A 130 3.93 1.91 9.71
N TRP A 131 2.95 1.15 10.19
CA TRP A 131 2.12 1.57 11.33
C TRP A 131 1.51 0.37 12.05
N GLY A 132 1.34 0.53 13.36
CA GLY A 132 0.55 -0.34 14.21
C GLY A 132 -0.92 0.08 14.23
N GLU A 133 -1.80 -0.88 14.49
CA GLU A 133 -3.24 -0.68 14.58
C GLU A 133 -3.81 -1.54 15.71
N ILE A 134 -4.60 -0.93 16.59
CA ILE A 134 -5.49 -1.64 17.51
C ILE A 134 -6.93 -1.35 17.10
N SER A 135 -7.64 -2.37 16.65
CA SER A 135 -9.01 -2.27 16.15
C SER A 135 -10.00 -2.73 17.20
N LEU A 136 -11.08 -1.97 17.38
CA LEU A 136 -12.24 -2.30 18.19
C LEU A 136 -13.47 -2.37 17.28
N GLY A 137 -14.07 -3.56 17.16
CA GLY A 137 -15.19 -3.82 16.26
C GLY A 137 -16.47 -4.18 17.01
N ALA A 138 -17.61 -3.77 16.46
CA ALA A 138 -18.93 -4.23 16.86
C ALA A 138 -19.79 -4.48 15.62
N GLY A 139 -20.46 -5.63 15.58
CA GLY A 139 -21.45 -5.95 14.55
C GLY A 139 -22.74 -6.44 15.17
N HIS A 140 -23.86 -6.11 14.52
CA HIS A 140 -25.19 -6.46 15.00
C HIS A 140 -26.03 -7.08 13.89
N LYS A 141 -26.76 -8.12 14.24
CA LYS A 141 -27.78 -8.71 13.39
C LYS A 141 -29.05 -7.87 13.46
N ILE A 142 -29.22 -7.01 12.48
CA ILE A 142 -30.34 -6.05 12.40
C ILE A 142 -31.65 -6.79 12.16
N PHE A 143 -31.63 -7.79 11.29
CA PHE A 143 -32.85 -8.48 10.86
C PHE A 143 -32.56 -9.94 10.52
N GLU A 144 -33.47 -10.84 10.92
CA GLU A 144 -33.38 -12.26 10.61
C GLU A 144 -34.77 -12.89 10.47
N THR A 145 -34.97 -13.59 9.36
CA THR A 145 -36.06 -14.54 9.15
C THR A 145 -35.48 -15.91 8.81
N GLU A 146 -36.37 -16.87 8.54
CA GLU A 146 -35.98 -18.19 8.03
C GLU A 146 -35.20 -18.11 6.71
N THR A 147 -35.51 -17.14 5.86
CA THR A 147 -34.95 -16.99 4.51
C THR A 147 -34.00 -15.80 4.34
N HIS A 148 -34.04 -14.79 5.22
CA HIS A 148 -33.24 -13.57 5.08
C HIS A 148 -32.44 -13.26 6.35
N ARG A 149 -31.28 -12.64 6.20
CA ARG A 149 -30.53 -12.02 7.30
C ARG A 149 -29.83 -10.76 6.80
N ILE A 150 -29.82 -9.73 7.63
CA ILE A 150 -29.07 -8.49 7.40
C ILE A 150 -28.27 -8.18 8.66
N ASN A 151 -26.99 -7.85 8.48
CA ASN A 151 -26.14 -7.35 9.55
C ASN A 151 -25.52 -6.01 9.16
N ALA A 152 -25.13 -5.24 10.17
CA ALA A 152 -24.24 -4.10 10.00
C ALA A 152 -23.17 -4.13 11.08
N GLY A 153 -22.06 -3.46 10.83
CA GLY A 153 -20.99 -3.32 11.81
C GLY A 153 -20.14 -2.09 11.58
N ILE A 154 -19.40 -1.76 12.63
CA ILE A 154 -18.44 -0.67 12.67
C ILE A 154 -17.15 -1.16 13.34
N SER A 155 -16.01 -0.69 12.87
CA SER A 155 -14.74 -0.79 13.56
C SER A 155 -14.14 0.59 13.76
N LEU A 156 -13.53 0.80 14.92
CA LEU A 156 -12.72 1.97 15.24
C LEU A 156 -11.28 1.51 15.43
N ASN A 157 -10.35 2.14 14.74
CA ASN A 157 -8.96 1.75 14.69
C ASN A 157 -8.11 2.85 15.32
N LEU A 158 -7.36 2.49 16.36
CA LEU A 158 -6.31 3.31 16.97
C LEU A 158 -5.03 3.10 16.17
N LEU A 159 -4.48 4.16 15.58
CA LEU A 159 -3.33 4.08 14.69
C LEU A 159 -2.07 4.58 15.38
N PHE A 160 -1.02 3.77 15.28
CA PHE A 160 0.28 4.05 15.85
C PHE A 160 1.28 4.22 14.71
N PRO A 161 1.50 5.45 14.21
CA PRO A 161 2.45 5.70 13.13
C PRO A 161 3.84 5.16 13.51
N GLY A 162 4.44 4.36 12.64
CA GLY A 162 5.75 3.76 12.87
C GLY A 162 6.85 4.52 12.14
N SER A 163 6.83 4.48 10.81
CA SER A 163 7.79 5.18 9.96
C SER A 163 7.15 5.57 8.65
N TYR A 164 7.65 6.66 8.06
CA TYR A 164 7.20 7.14 6.76
C TYR A 164 8.40 7.61 5.95
N ALA A 165 8.38 7.34 4.65
CA ALA A 165 9.29 7.91 3.67
C ALA A 165 8.48 8.14 2.39
N ASN A 166 8.69 9.30 1.77
CA ASN A 166 8.08 9.70 0.53
C ASN A 166 9.05 10.58 -0.26
N ILE A 167 9.27 10.20 -1.51
CA ILE A 167 9.91 11.02 -2.53
C ILE A 167 8.90 11.13 -3.67
N GLY A 168 8.41 12.34 -3.93
CA GLY A 168 7.52 12.65 -5.03
C GLY A 168 8.22 13.56 -6.04
N ILE A 169 8.07 13.28 -7.33
CA ILE A 169 8.62 14.08 -8.43
C ILE A 169 7.49 14.33 -9.43
N SER A 170 7.05 15.58 -9.58
CA SER A 170 5.94 15.95 -10.45
C SER A 170 6.32 17.04 -11.45
N ALA A 171 5.69 17.01 -12.62
CA ALA A 171 5.95 17.94 -13.71
C ALA A 171 7.44 18.03 -14.09
N LEU A 172 8.17 16.90 -14.02
CA LEU A 172 9.58 16.85 -14.38
C LEU A 172 9.72 16.92 -15.90
N ASN A 173 10.39 17.95 -16.38
CA ASN A 173 10.80 18.08 -17.77
C ASN A 173 12.29 18.39 -17.81
N GLY A 174 13.06 17.73 -18.67
CA GLY A 174 14.48 17.96 -18.84
C GLY A 174 15.14 16.97 -19.79
N THR A 175 16.46 16.93 -19.80
CA THR A 175 17.22 15.97 -20.61
C THR A 175 18.31 15.29 -19.79
N ILE A 176 18.42 13.96 -19.92
CA ILE A 176 19.54 13.21 -19.37
C ILE A 176 20.59 13.05 -20.45
N SER A 177 21.82 13.47 -20.18
CA SER A 177 22.99 13.25 -21.04
C SER A 177 23.93 12.23 -20.41
N ASN A 178 24.42 11.27 -21.19
CA ASN A 178 25.50 10.38 -20.80
C ASN A 178 26.78 10.73 -21.58
N ASN A 179 27.84 11.10 -20.86
CA ASN A 179 29.17 11.28 -21.42
C ASN A 179 30.17 10.34 -20.71
N ALA A 180 30.47 9.21 -21.35
CA ALA A 180 31.42 8.22 -20.85
C ALA A 180 31.14 7.74 -19.41
N GLY A 181 29.86 7.55 -19.08
CA GLY A 181 29.40 7.11 -17.76
C GLY A 181 29.05 8.24 -16.80
N ASN A 182 29.36 9.51 -17.15
CA ASN A 182 28.89 10.66 -16.39
C ASN A 182 27.47 11.04 -16.85
N LEU A 183 26.50 10.77 -15.97
CA LEU A 183 25.09 11.00 -16.18
C LEU A 183 24.69 12.34 -15.58
N ARG A 184 24.17 13.25 -16.41
CA ARG A 184 23.68 14.56 -15.95
C ARG A 184 22.26 14.82 -16.37
N LEU A 185 21.49 15.44 -15.49
CA LEU A 185 20.20 16.03 -15.79
C LEU A 185 20.39 17.52 -16.12
N ASN A 186 19.98 17.93 -17.31
CA ASN A 186 20.15 19.28 -17.85
C ASN A 186 18.81 19.88 -18.25
N ASP A 187 18.75 21.22 -18.29
CA ASP A 187 17.56 22.01 -18.65
C ASP A 187 16.29 21.51 -17.98
N ALA A 188 16.42 21.18 -16.69
CA ALA A 188 15.40 20.45 -15.96
C ALA A 188 14.59 21.36 -15.05
N SER A 189 13.29 21.13 -15.02
CA SER A 189 12.37 21.75 -14.08
C SER A 189 11.40 20.72 -13.54
N GLY A 190 10.97 20.86 -12.29
CA GLY A 190 9.98 19.97 -11.68
C GLY A 190 9.68 20.37 -10.25
N ASN A 191 8.72 19.69 -9.62
CA ASN A 191 8.40 19.87 -8.21
C ASN A 191 8.74 18.59 -7.46
N LEU A 192 9.50 18.73 -6.37
CA LEU A 192 9.90 17.64 -5.51
C LEU A 192 9.14 17.72 -4.19
N ASN A 193 8.74 16.56 -3.68
CA ASN A 193 8.21 16.40 -2.33
C ASN A 193 9.09 15.40 -1.58
N PHE A 194 9.59 15.83 -0.43
CA PHE A 194 10.26 14.96 0.52
C PHE A 194 9.44 14.94 1.79
N ALA A 195 9.09 13.74 2.26
CA ALA A 195 8.48 13.57 3.56
C ALA A 195 8.99 12.30 4.22
N TYR A 196 9.64 12.42 5.38
CA TYR A 196 10.17 11.27 6.10
C TYR A 196 10.02 11.41 7.62
N SER A 197 9.93 10.27 8.28
CA SER A 197 9.72 10.12 9.71
C SER A 197 10.26 8.80 10.23
N GLY A 198 10.82 8.83 11.44
CA GLY A 198 11.32 7.65 12.12
C GLY A 198 12.59 7.08 11.46
N PRO A 199 12.90 5.80 11.69
CA PRO A 199 14.11 5.16 11.15
C PRO A 199 14.28 5.23 9.63
N LEU A 200 13.17 5.32 8.88
CA LEU A 200 13.18 5.50 7.42
C LEU A 200 13.82 6.82 6.95
N SER A 201 14.01 7.81 7.85
CA SER A 201 14.75 9.03 7.50
C SER A 201 16.22 8.75 7.24
N ARG A 202 16.80 7.81 7.99
CA ARG A 202 18.26 7.61 8.12
C ARG A 202 18.79 6.33 7.50
N THR A 203 17.93 5.35 7.22
CA THR A 203 18.36 4.08 6.62
C THR A 203 17.21 3.34 5.96
N PHE A 204 17.50 2.65 4.86
CA PHE A 204 16.63 1.64 4.24
C PHE A 204 16.82 0.21 4.80
N GLU A 205 17.55 0.03 5.91
CA GLU A 205 17.77 -1.30 6.50
C GLU A 205 16.52 -1.92 7.16
N SER A 206 16.24 -3.19 6.80
CA SER A 206 15.03 -3.96 7.12
C SER A 206 14.73 -4.22 8.60
N GLY A 207 15.69 -4.02 9.50
CA GLY A 207 15.54 -4.26 10.95
C GLY A 207 15.08 -3.04 11.77
N SER A 208 15.06 -1.87 11.15
CA SER A 208 14.80 -0.60 11.84
C SER A 208 13.31 -0.21 11.85
N PHE A 209 12.53 -0.68 10.87
CA PHE A 209 11.16 -0.24 10.58
C PHE A 209 10.07 -0.66 11.57
N ALA A 210 10.37 -1.65 12.41
CA ALA A 210 9.46 -2.14 13.45
C ALA A 210 9.81 -1.59 14.85
N LYS A 211 10.92 -0.87 15.00
CA LYS A 211 11.30 -0.25 16.26
C LYS A 211 10.27 0.85 16.58
N ASN A 212 9.78 0.86 17.82
CA ASN A 212 8.78 1.80 18.34
C ASN A 212 7.36 1.67 17.75
N LEU A 213 7.01 0.56 17.08
CA LEU A 213 5.61 0.27 16.78
C LEU A 213 4.79 0.23 18.08
N PHE A 214 3.63 0.88 18.09
CA PHE A 214 2.75 1.07 19.25
C PHE A 214 3.26 2.00 20.36
N ALA A 215 4.24 2.88 20.08
CA ALA A 215 4.69 3.88 21.05
C ALA A 215 3.72 5.06 21.17
N ASP A 216 3.43 5.74 20.06
CA ASP A 216 2.61 6.96 20.04
C ASP A 216 1.29 6.73 19.31
N LEU A 217 0.18 7.02 20.00
CA LEU A 217 -1.15 7.03 19.39
C LEU A 217 -1.40 8.42 18.78
N ASP A 218 -1.30 8.52 17.45
CA ASP A 218 -1.49 9.80 16.74
C ASP A 218 -2.29 9.60 15.45
N GLY A 219 -3.33 8.77 15.51
CA GLY A 219 -4.22 8.57 14.37
C GLY A 219 -5.42 7.72 14.71
N PHE A 220 -6.47 7.91 13.92
CA PHE A 220 -7.71 7.15 14.03
C PHE A 220 -8.26 6.85 12.64
N SER A 221 -8.91 5.70 12.49
CA SER A 221 -9.76 5.43 11.34
C SER A 221 -11.01 4.66 11.73
N ALA A 222 -12.00 4.68 10.85
CA ALA A 222 -13.23 3.92 10.99
C ALA A 222 -13.50 3.05 9.77
N ASP A 223 -14.10 1.89 10.03
CA ASP A 223 -14.66 1.01 9.01
C ASP A 223 -16.15 0.86 9.26
N ILE A 224 -16.96 0.88 8.21
CA ILE A 224 -18.41 0.68 8.26
C ILE A 224 -18.77 -0.41 7.27
N GLY A 225 -19.63 -1.33 7.65
CA GLY A 225 -20.02 -2.38 6.74
C GLY A 225 -21.41 -2.92 6.96
N PHE A 226 -21.91 -3.57 5.91
CA PHE A 226 -23.21 -4.18 5.82
C PHE A 226 -23.07 -5.51 5.09
N ASP A 227 -23.90 -6.48 5.46
CA ASP A 227 -24.03 -7.72 4.71
C ASP A 227 -25.48 -8.20 4.69
N TYR A 228 -25.75 -9.04 3.69
CA TYR A 228 -27.04 -9.67 3.45
C TYR A 228 -26.85 -11.13 3.12
N GLN A 229 -27.70 -11.99 3.67
CA GLN A 229 -27.80 -13.40 3.31
C GLN A 229 -29.21 -13.77 2.91
N TYR A 230 -29.31 -14.52 1.81
CA TYR A 230 -30.47 -15.32 1.50
C TYR A 230 -30.20 -16.79 1.86
N LYS A 231 -31.10 -17.39 2.63
CA LYS A 231 -30.99 -18.74 3.19
C LYS A 231 -32.02 -19.68 2.58
N GLN A 232 -31.59 -20.92 2.38
CA GLN A 232 -32.43 -22.05 2.01
C GLN A 232 -32.06 -23.26 2.90
N ASN A 233 -33.08 -23.92 3.44
CA ASN A 233 -32.93 -25.10 4.29
C ASN A 233 -31.99 -24.86 5.49
N GLY A 234 -32.13 -23.72 6.16
CA GLY A 234 -31.35 -23.36 7.35
C GLY A 234 -29.89 -22.96 7.08
N ALA A 235 -29.46 -22.90 5.82
CA ALA A 235 -28.11 -22.50 5.43
C ALA A 235 -28.15 -21.42 4.33
N TYR A 236 -27.12 -20.57 4.28
CA TYR A 236 -27.06 -19.51 3.27
C TYR A 236 -26.90 -20.11 1.86
N PHE A 237 -27.62 -19.56 0.89
CA PHE A 237 -27.45 -19.83 -0.53
C PHE A 237 -26.63 -18.72 -1.20
N VAL A 238 -26.98 -17.47 -0.90
CA VAL A 238 -26.23 -16.28 -1.33
C VAL A 238 -25.88 -15.45 -0.11
N LYS A 239 -24.66 -14.93 -0.09
CA LYS A 239 -24.23 -13.89 0.83
C LYS A 239 -23.59 -12.76 0.03
N ALA A 240 -23.91 -11.52 0.35
CA ALA A 240 -23.27 -10.35 -0.24
C ALA A 240 -22.95 -9.33 0.83
N GLY A 241 -21.90 -8.54 0.63
CA GLY A 241 -21.54 -7.48 1.57
C GLY A 241 -20.83 -6.31 0.93
N LEU A 242 -20.88 -5.19 1.65
CA LEU A 242 -20.28 -3.90 1.34
C LEU A 242 -19.57 -3.42 2.60
N ALA A 243 -18.33 -2.95 2.47
CA ALA A 243 -17.66 -2.20 3.53
C ALA A 243 -16.92 -0.98 2.98
N LEU A 244 -17.01 0.13 3.70
CA LEU A 244 -16.14 1.29 3.55
C LEU A 244 -15.08 1.21 4.63
N LYS A 245 -13.81 1.23 4.24
CA LYS A 245 -12.70 0.96 5.13
C LYS A 245 -11.68 2.09 5.17
N ASN A 246 -10.92 2.12 6.25
CA ASN A 246 -9.77 2.98 6.48
C ASN A 246 -10.12 4.47 6.34
N LEU A 247 -11.32 4.87 6.79
CA LEU A 247 -11.74 6.27 6.77
C LEU A 247 -11.03 7.01 7.89
N GLY A 248 -9.88 7.60 7.59
CA GLY A 248 -9.08 8.29 8.59
C GLY A 248 -7.66 8.59 8.14
N SER A 249 -6.84 8.95 9.12
CA SER A 249 -5.46 9.38 8.89
C SER A 249 -4.64 9.23 10.16
N MET A 250 -3.33 9.21 9.98
CA MET A 250 -2.35 9.24 11.05
C MET A 250 -1.46 10.47 10.89
N LYS A 251 -0.99 11.00 12.00
CA LYS A 251 -0.08 12.14 12.07
C LYS A 251 1.27 11.62 12.55
N PHE A 252 2.31 12.01 11.83
CA PHE A 252 3.69 11.77 12.25
C PHE A 252 4.16 13.01 12.98
N SER A 253 4.52 12.84 14.25
CA SER A 253 4.97 13.92 15.14
C SER A 253 6.27 13.51 15.84
N SER A 254 7.41 14.03 15.39
CA SER A 254 8.73 13.80 15.99
C SER A 254 9.70 14.89 15.57
N ASP A 255 10.72 15.16 16.39
CA ASP A 255 11.73 16.19 16.11
C ASP A 255 12.58 15.86 14.87
N ASN A 256 12.65 14.59 14.47
CA ASN A 256 13.37 14.14 13.27
C ASN A 256 12.44 13.96 12.05
N ASN A 257 11.23 14.48 12.12
CA ASN A 257 10.32 14.48 10.97
C ASN A 257 10.62 15.65 10.07
N TYR A 258 10.46 15.41 8.78
CA TYR A 258 10.69 16.41 7.77
C TYR A 258 9.65 16.24 6.67
N GLU A 259 8.93 17.31 6.36
CA GLU A 259 8.11 17.42 5.16
C GLU A 259 8.39 18.77 4.52
N THR A 260 8.73 18.77 3.23
CA THR A 260 8.88 20.00 2.46
C THR A 260 8.59 19.77 0.98
N ASN A 261 8.45 20.89 0.26
CA ASN A 261 8.36 20.88 -1.20
C ASN A 261 9.41 21.83 -1.79
N TYR A 262 10.05 21.38 -2.86
CA TYR A 262 11.02 22.16 -3.61
C TYR A 262 10.58 22.34 -5.06
N THR A 263 10.98 23.45 -5.65
CA THR A 263 11.07 23.57 -7.11
C THR A 263 12.49 23.18 -7.52
N LEU A 264 12.61 22.19 -8.40
CA LEU A 264 13.86 21.88 -9.09
C LEU A 264 14.01 22.82 -10.28
N SER A 265 15.16 23.48 -10.38
CA SER A 265 15.53 24.31 -11.53
C SER A 265 16.99 24.11 -11.86
N VAL A 266 17.25 23.32 -12.91
CA VAL A 266 18.59 23.04 -13.42
C VAL A 266 18.76 23.81 -14.73
N SER A 267 19.57 24.87 -14.70
CA SER A 267 19.94 25.62 -15.90
C SER A 267 21.17 25.00 -16.56
N ASP A 268 21.21 24.89 -17.90
CA ASP A 268 22.43 24.57 -18.65
C ASP A 268 23.16 25.85 -19.11
N PRO A 269 24.42 26.07 -18.70
CA PRO A 269 25.32 26.93 -19.46
C PRO A 269 26.62 26.26 -19.94
N ASN A 270 26.85 24.95 -19.78
CA ASN A 270 28.14 24.33 -20.17
C ASN A 270 28.11 22.78 -20.28
N PRO A 271 29.00 22.15 -21.07
CA PRO A 271 29.10 20.68 -21.21
C PRO A 271 29.42 19.88 -19.93
N ASN A 272 29.79 20.58 -18.85
CA ASN A 272 30.03 20.04 -17.51
C ASN A 272 29.04 20.59 -16.45
N GLY A 273 28.03 21.36 -16.87
CA GLY A 273 26.91 21.81 -16.03
C GLY A 273 25.82 20.75 -15.94
N GLY A 274 24.83 20.99 -15.08
CA GLY A 274 23.72 20.06 -14.82
C GLY A 274 23.87 19.29 -13.50
N LEU A 275 22.77 18.69 -13.04
CA LEU A 275 22.76 17.86 -11.83
C LEU A 275 23.42 16.51 -12.14
N ASP A 276 24.52 16.21 -11.45
CA ASP A 276 25.23 14.93 -11.59
C ASP A 276 24.41 13.81 -10.94
N LEU A 277 23.85 12.92 -11.76
CA LEU A 277 22.98 11.85 -11.32
C LEU A 277 23.75 10.67 -10.72
N ASN A 278 25.06 10.55 -11.00
CA ASN A 278 25.88 9.51 -10.38
C ASN A 278 26.07 9.74 -8.88
N GLN A 279 25.80 10.95 -8.38
CA GLN A 279 25.86 11.25 -6.95
C GLN A 279 24.78 10.52 -6.14
N PHE A 280 23.73 10.03 -6.78
CA PHE A 280 22.66 9.27 -6.13
C PHE A 280 22.93 7.76 -6.06
N ASP A 281 24.02 7.30 -6.67
CA ASP A 281 24.40 5.90 -6.60
C ASP A 281 24.80 5.51 -5.17
N GLY A 282 24.24 4.40 -4.69
CA GLY A 282 24.48 3.91 -3.32
C GLY A 282 23.84 4.72 -2.21
N VAL A 283 22.94 5.67 -2.49
CA VAL A 283 22.20 6.41 -1.45
C VAL A 283 21.40 5.46 -0.56
N GLU A 284 21.60 5.58 0.75
CA GLU A 284 21.04 4.65 1.75
C GLU A 284 19.83 5.22 2.49
N SER A 285 19.47 6.48 2.25
CA SER A 285 18.36 7.15 2.93
C SER A 285 17.71 8.28 2.13
N VAL A 286 16.50 8.68 2.55
CA VAL A 286 15.80 9.82 1.95
C VAL A 286 16.47 11.15 2.30
N GLU A 287 16.97 11.28 3.53
CA GLU A 287 17.69 12.46 4.03
C GLU A 287 18.96 12.71 3.20
N GLU A 288 19.74 11.66 2.90
CA GLU A 288 20.93 11.76 2.06
C GLU A 288 20.60 12.19 0.62
N ALA A 289 19.54 11.63 0.02
CA ALA A 289 19.08 12.05 -1.31
C ALA A 289 18.71 13.54 -1.36
N GLU A 290 18.03 14.02 -0.32
CA GLU A 290 17.65 15.42 -0.17
C GLU A 290 18.88 16.33 0.03
N ASP A 291 19.83 15.93 0.88
CA ASP A 291 21.06 16.66 1.14
C ASP A 291 21.91 16.82 -0.13
N ILE A 292 22.02 15.78 -0.97
CA ILE A 292 22.69 15.85 -2.27
C ILE A 292 22.03 16.92 -3.16
N LEU A 293 20.70 16.93 -3.23
CA LEU A 293 19.97 17.90 -4.05
C LEU A 293 20.08 19.33 -3.50
N LEU A 294 20.03 19.51 -2.18
CA LEU A 294 20.24 20.82 -1.55
C LEU A 294 21.66 21.34 -1.81
N ALA A 295 22.67 20.47 -1.67
CA ALA A 295 24.06 20.80 -1.93
C ALA A 295 24.34 21.14 -3.40
N SER A 296 23.53 20.62 -4.33
CA SER A 296 23.64 20.93 -5.76
C SER A 296 23.34 22.41 -6.08
N GLY A 297 22.56 23.08 -5.24
CA GLY A 297 22.12 24.47 -5.45
C GLY A 297 20.99 24.63 -6.46
N TYR A 298 20.37 23.54 -6.93
CA TYR A 298 19.26 23.57 -7.90
C TYR A 298 17.86 23.51 -7.28
N LEU A 299 17.75 23.51 -5.94
CA LEU A 299 16.47 23.46 -5.23
C LEU A 299 16.11 24.81 -4.61
N ASP A 300 14.92 25.29 -4.96
CA ASP A 300 14.27 26.40 -4.28
C ASP A 300 13.19 25.86 -3.34
N GLN A 301 13.31 26.17 -2.04
CA GLN A 301 12.31 25.78 -1.06
C GLN A 301 11.04 26.61 -1.22
N ASN A 302 9.93 25.96 -1.58
CA ASN A 302 8.66 26.63 -1.83
C ASN A 302 7.87 26.90 -0.54
N GLU A 303 8.04 26.04 0.47
CA GLU A 303 7.23 26.01 1.69
C GLU A 303 8.11 25.78 2.92
N PRO A 304 7.76 26.33 4.10
CA PRO A 304 8.50 26.06 5.33
C PRO A 304 8.45 24.57 5.68
N THR A 305 9.58 24.05 6.13
CA THR A 305 9.72 22.67 6.62
C THR A 305 8.72 22.41 7.75
N ARG A 306 8.04 21.27 7.69
CA ARG A 306 7.11 20.83 8.74
C ARG A 306 7.66 19.60 9.45
N SER A 307 7.74 19.67 10.77
CA SER A 307 8.04 18.52 11.64
C SER A 307 6.80 17.68 12.00
N ASN A 308 5.61 18.18 11.65
CA ASN A 308 4.35 17.52 11.91
C ASN A 308 3.56 17.47 10.60
N PHE A 309 3.30 16.26 10.11
CA PHE A 309 2.53 16.07 8.89
C PHE A 309 1.56 14.90 9.03
N ARG A 310 0.50 14.91 8.22
CA ARG A 310 -0.58 13.92 8.27
C ARG A 310 -0.56 13.07 7.01
N VAL A 311 -0.64 11.76 7.19
CA VAL A 311 -0.75 10.79 6.12
C VAL A 311 -2.14 10.15 6.19
N ARG A 312 -2.91 10.29 5.12
CA ARG A 312 -4.24 9.69 4.96
C ARG A 312 -4.09 8.19 4.76
N LEU A 313 -4.96 7.40 5.41
CA LEU A 313 -5.06 5.99 5.07
C LEU A 313 -5.75 5.82 3.71
N PRO A 314 -5.55 4.69 3.02
CA PRO A 314 -6.20 4.45 1.75
C PRO A 314 -7.66 4.08 2.04
N ALA A 315 -8.57 5.02 1.82
CA ALA A 315 -10.00 4.75 1.90
C ALA A 315 -10.39 3.75 0.80
N LEU A 316 -11.03 2.65 1.20
CA LEU A 316 -11.39 1.55 0.30
C LEU A 316 -12.88 1.27 0.37
N MET A 317 -13.44 0.83 -0.75
CA MET A 317 -14.73 0.17 -0.81
C MET A 317 -14.53 -1.31 -1.16
N ASN A 318 -14.97 -2.17 -0.25
CA ASN A 318 -14.99 -3.61 -0.44
C ASN A 318 -16.40 -4.06 -0.80
N LEU A 319 -16.51 -4.90 -1.82
CA LEU A 319 -17.73 -5.55 -2.28
C LEU A 319 -17.46 -7.03 -2.43
N TYR A 320 -18.39 -7.88 -1.98
CA TYR A 320 -18.27 -9.32 -2.22
C TYR A 320 -19.61 -10.00 -2.35
N ALA A 321 -19.60 -11.13 -3.04
CA ALA A 321 -20.70 -12.07 -3.12
C ALA A 321 -20.17 -13.50 -3.02
N ASP A 322 -20.70 -14.30 -2.10
CA ASP A 322 -20.43 -15.72 -1.93
C ASP A 322 -21.68 -16.52 -2.28
N LEU A 323 -21.53 -17.42 -3.25
CA LEU A 323 -22.59 -18.29 -3.73
C LEU A 323 -22.30 -19.73 -3.33
N ARG A 324 -23.26 -20.38 -2.68
CA ARG A 324 -23.24 -21.83 -2.46
C ARG A 324 -23.92 -22.50 -3.67
N ILE A 325 -23.11 -22.95 -4.63
CA ILE A 325 -23.59 -23.55 -5.87
C ILE A 325 -24.21 -24.92 -5.59
N ILE A 326 -23.47 -25.76 -4.86
CA ILE A 326 -23.93 -27.02 -4.27
C ILE A 326 -23.41 -27.10 -2.83
N GLU A 327 -23.88 -28.07 -2.05
CA GLU A 327 -23.62 -28.14 -0.60
C GLU A 327 -22.15 -27.98 -0.19
N ARG A 328 -21.22 -28.49 -1.02
CA ARG A 328 -19.77 -28.47 -0.76
C ARG A 328 -18.99 -27.50 -1.63
N PHE A 329 -19.62 -26.88 -2.64
CA PHE A 329 -18.91 -26.04 -3.59
C PHE A 329 -19.43 -24.61 -3.52
N HIS A 330 -18.51 -23.70 -3.29
CA HIS A 330 -18.77 -22.29 -3.12
C HIS A 330 -17.91 -21.49 -4.09
N THR A 331 -18.41 -20.34 -4.49
CA THR A 331 -17.63 -19.38 -5.26
C THR A 331 -17.81 -18.01 -4.65
N THR A 332 -16.70 -17.35 -4.33
CA THR A 332 -16.67 -15.97 -3.85
C THR A 332 -16.15 -15.06 -4.96
N VAL A 333 -16.86 -13.97 -5.21
CA VAL A 333 -16.34 -12.81 -5.95
C VAL A 333 -16.06 -11.71 -4.94
N PHE A 334 -14.88 -11.10 -5.02
CA PHE A 334 -14.46 -9.99 -4.18
C PHE A 334 -13.92 -8.86 -5.06
N LEU A 335 -14.33 -7.64 -4.78
CA LEU A 335 -13.89 -6.42 -5.43
C LEU A 335 -13.47 -5.43 -4.36
N GLN A 336 -12.26 -4.89 -4.48
CA GLN A 336 -11.77 -3.77 -3.70
C GLN A 336 -11.54 -2.60 -4.64
N HIS A 337 -12.16 -1.47 -4.34
CA HIS A 337 -12.02 -0.23 -5.08
C HIS A 337 -11.40 0.85 -4.20
N LYS A 338 -10.35 1.51 -4.69
CA LYS A 338 -9.77 2.67 -3.99
C LYS A 338 -10.63 3.92 -4.19
N LEU A 339 -10.84 4.68 -3.13
CA LEU A 339 -11.64 5.91 -3.16
C LEU A 339 -10.79 7.18 -3.29
N GLN A 340 -9.46 7.04 -3.32
CA GLN A 340 -8.48 8.11 -3.44
C GLN A 340 -7.48 7.78 -4.55
N GLN A 341 -6.83 8.80 -5.12
CA GLN A 341 -5.85 8.65 -6.21
C GLN A 341 -4.45 8.54 -5.63
N ASP A 342 -3.73 7.43 -5.81
CA ASP A 342 -2.44 7.15 -5.13
C ASP A 342 -1.29 8.14 -5.41
N SER A 343 -1.46 9.05 -6.37
CA SER A 343 -0.49 10.08 -6.75
C SER A 343 -0.31 11.19 -5.72
N ASP A 344 -1.25 11.41 -4.80
CA ASP A 344 -1.06 12.43 -3.74
C ASP A 344 0.04 12.01 -2.76
N ASN A 345 0.91 12.94 -2.38
CA ASN A 345 2.10 12.68 -1.56
C ASN A 345 1.80 12.42 -0.07
N ASP A 346 0.59 12.75 0.40
CA ASP A 346 0.18 12.73 1.80
C ASP A 346 -0.75 11.54 2.15
N GLN A 347 -0.63 10.42 1.43
CA GLN A 347 -1.48 9.25 1.66
C GLN A 347 -0.76 7.92 1.49
N VAL A 348 -1.26 6.88 2.14
CA VAL A 348 -0.82 5.50 1.88
C VAL A 348 -1.44 5.00 0.58
N VAL A 349 -0.63 4.39 -0.28
CA VAL A 349 -1.04 3.83 -1.57
C VAL A 349 -1.96 2.62 -1.39
N SER A 350 -2.93 2.46 -2.29
CA SER A 350 -3.79 1.29 -2.42
C SER A 350 -3.79 0.74 -3.85
N GLN A 351 -4.58 -0.30 -4.11
CA GLN A 351 -4.79 -0.78 -5.47
C GLN A 351 -6.21 -1.31 -5.61
N ASN A 352 -6.78 -1.13 -6.80
CA ASN A 352 -7.97 -1.87 -7.17
C ASN A 352 -7.63 -3.35 -7.31
N ASN A 353 -8.51 -4.22 -6.82
CA ASN A 353 -8.33 -5.66 -6.90
C ASN A 353 -9.66 -6.35 -7.14
N PHE A 354 -9.66 -7.32 -8.04
CA PHE A 354 -10.76 -8.24 -8.27
C PHE A 354 -10.27 -9.67 -7.97
N THR A 355 -11.06 -10.47 -7.28
CA THR A 355 -10.68 -11.84 -6.93
C THR A 355 -11.87 -12.78 -7.06
N LEU A 356 -11.66 -13.89 -7.76
CA LEU A 356 -12.58 -15.01 -7.86
C LEU A 356 -12.00 -16.17 -7.07
N THR A 357 -12.74 -16.68 -6.09
CA THR A 357 -12.29 -17.78 -5.23
C THR A 357 -13.30 -18.92 -5.27
N PRO A 358 -13.15 -19.90 -6.18
CA PRO A 358 -13.77 -21.21 -6.02
C PRO A 358 -13.26 -21.90 -4.74
N ARG A 359 -14.17 -22.55 -4.02
CA ARG A 359 -13.89 -23.26 -2.77
C ARG A 359 -14.63 -24.57 -2.68
N TYR A 360 -13.94 -25.59 -2.22
CA TYR A 360 -14.51 -26.87 -1.84
C TYR A 360 -14.44 -27.03 -0.32
N VAL A 361 -15.60 -27.12 0.32
CA VAL A 361 -15.73 -27.21 1.78
C VAL A 361 -16.38 -28.54 2.15
N THR A 362 -15.72 -29.26 3.04
CA THR A 362 -16.26 -30.42 3.76
C THR A 362 -16.36 -30.06 5.25
N GLY A 363 -16.92 -30.95 6.07
CA GLY A 363 -17.05 -30.70 7.51
C GLY A 363 -15.72 -30.42 8.24
N PHE A 364 -14.61 -30.96 7.76
CA PHE A 364 -13.28 -30.86 8.41
C PHE A 364 -12.17 -30.30 7.50
N PHE A 365 -12.42 -30.13 6.21
CA PHE A 365 -11.41 -29.70 5.23
C PHE A 365 -12.00 -28.65 4.27
N GLU A 366 -11.26 -27.58 4.01
CA GLU A 366 -11.57 -26.52 3.04
C GLU A 366 -10.37 -26.34 2.11
N ALA A 367 -10.60 -26.43 0.80
CA ALA A 367 -9.63 -26.08 -0.24
C ALA A 367 -10.19 -24.92 -1.07
N TYR A 368 -9.33 -24.01 -1.50
CA TYR A 368 -9.71 -22.85 -2.27
C TYR A 368 -8.60 -22.48 -3.26
N LEU A 369 -8.99 -21.89 -4.39
CA LEU A 369 -8.06 -21.47 -5.45
C LEU A 369 -8.39 -20.02 -5.83
N PRO A 370 -7.84 -19.02 -5.14
CA PRO A 370 -8.07 -17.62 -5.46
C PRO A 370 -7.34 -17.23 -6.75
N VAL A 371 -8.09 -16.65 -7.68
CA VAL A 371 -7.56 -16.01 -8.89
C VAL A 371 -7.83 -14.52 -8.78
N SER A 372 -6.77 -13.71 -8.71
CA SER A 372 -6.86 -12.27 -8.52
C SER A 372 -6.26 -11.48 -9.70
N PHE A 373 -6.84 -10.30 -9.91
CA PHE A 373 -6.46 -9.34 -10.93
C PHE A 373 -6.32 -7.99 -10.23
N SER A 374 -5.13 -7.40 -10.26
CA SER A 374 -4.87 -6.11 -9.62
C SER A 374 -4.58 -5.05 -10.67
N GLU A 375 -4.75 -3.78 -10.30
CA GLU A 375 -4.48 -2.64 -11.18
C GLU A 375 -3.07 -2.67 -11.81
N TYR A 376 -2.08 -3.17 -11.07
CA TYR A 376 -0.68 -3.17 -11.50
C TYR A 376 -0.19 -4.52 -12.03
N SER A 377 -0.88 -5.62 -11.75
CA SER A 377 -0.46 -6.98 -12.14
C SER A 377 -1.55 -7.71 -12.94
N ASN A 378 -1.18 -8.29 -14.08
CA ASN A 378 -2.14 -8.95 -14.98
C ASN A 378 -2.97 -10.05 -14.30
N THR A 379 -2.35 -11.07 -13.70
CA THR A 379 -3.07 -12.15 -13.01
C THR A 379 -2.19 -12.78 -11.94
N ALA A 380 -2.73 -13.00 -10.75
CA ALA A 380 -2.11 -13.79 -9.70
C ALA A 380 -3.02 -14.98 -9.33
N ILE A 381 -2.43 -16.16 -9.16
CA ILE A 381 -3.11 -17.38 -8.71
C ILE A 381 -2.42 -17.81 -7.42
N GLY A 382 -3.20 -18.00 -6.35
CA GLY A 382 -2.71 -18.35 -5.02
C GLY A 382 -3.20 -19.68 -4.48
#